data_AF-A0A836VHC8-F1
#
_entry.id   AF-A0A836VHC8-F1
#
_cell.length_a   1.000
_cell.length_b   1.000
_cell.length_c   1.000
_cell.angle_alpha   90.00
_cell.angle_beta   90.00
_cell.angle_gamma   90.00
#
_symmetry.space_group_name_H-M   'P 1'
#
loop_
_entity.id
_entity.type
_entity.pdbx_description
1 polymer ?
#
loop_
_entity_poly.entity_id
_entity_poly.type
_entity_poly.pdbx_seq_one_letter_code
_entity_poly.pdbx_strand_id
1 'polypeptide(L)' 'MTHFNTRIMAVASVALLGMTAWVCAEAGPGKKLIEYGWDVRSPAYVVEHIREMEKRPFDGIVVQTAPNSFSDVFYN' A
#
# COMPACT_ATOMS: atom_id res chain seq x y z
N MET A 1 23.52 -40.82 32.95
CA MET A 1 22.63 -39.64 33.10
C MET A 1 22.95 -38.48 32.14
N THR A 2 24.05 -38.52 31.37
CA THR A 2 24.43 -37.44 30.43
C THR A 2 23.65 -37.46 29.11
N HIS A 3 23.45 -38.63 28.50
CA HIS A 3 22.77 -38.76 27.20
C HIS A 3 21.27 -38.41 27.22
N PHE A 4 20.59 -38.58 28.36
CA PHE A 4 19.17 -38.23 28.49
C PHE A 4 18.96 -36.71 28.41
N ASN A 5 19.82 -35.95 29.11
CA ASN A 5 19.78 -34.50 29.11
C ASN A 5 20.20 -33.92 27.74
N THR A 6 21.16 -34.55 27.05
CA THR A 6 21.55 -34.13 25.69
C THR A 6 20.41 -34.25 24.69
N ARG A 7 19.59 -35.31 24.78
CA ARG A 7 18.43 -35.50 23.88
C ARG A 7 17.33 -34.49 24.16
N ILE A 8 17.07 -34.18 25.43
CA ILE A 8 16.09 -33.15 25.83
C ILE A 8 16.54 -31.77 25.34
N MET A 9 17.81 -31.43 25.50
CA MET A 9 18.36 -30.16 25.01
C MET A 9 18.31 -30.07 23.47
N ALA A 10 18.58 -31.17 22.76
CA ALA A 10 18.47 -31.18 21.30
C ALA A 10 17.04 -30.92 20.81
N VAL A 11 16.03 -31.52 21.46
CA VAL A 11 14.61 -31.30 21.13
C VAL A 11 14.19 -29.86 21.46
N ALA A 12 14.61 -29.32 22.61
CA ALA A 12 14.35 -27.94 22.98
C ALA A 12 14.94 -26.94 21.97
N SER A 13 16.16 -27.19 21.47
CA SER A 13 16.80 -26.35 20.47
C SER A 13 16.08 -26.37 19.11
N VAL A 14 15.61 -27.55 18.67
CA VAL A 14 14.85 -27.67 17.41
C VAL A 14 13.48 -26.98 17.54
N ALA A 15 12.82 -27.11 18.69
CA ALA A 15 11.56 -26.41 18.95
C ALA A 15 11.74 -24.88 18.96
N LEU A 16 12.82 -24.39 19.57
CA LEU A 16 13.12 -22.96 19.62
C LEU A 16 13.44 -22.38 18.23
N LEU A 17 14.16 -23.13 17.39
CA LEU A 17 14.45 -22.73 16.01
C LEU A 17 13.20 -22.77 15.11
N GLY A 18 12.25 -23.67 15.36
CA GLY A 18 10.99 -23.71 14.63
C GLY A 18 10.08 -22.51 14.92
N MET A 19 10.10 -22.00 16.16
CA MET A 19 9.27 -20.85 16.58
C MET A 19 9.72 -19.52 15.96
N THR A 20 11.02 -19.31 15.74
CA THR A 20 11.53 -18.06 15.13
C THR A 20 11.16 -17.94 13.65
N ALA A 21 11.06 -19.06 12.93
CA ALA A 21 10.65 -19.07 11.53
C ALA A 21 9.18 -18.65 11.33
N TRP A 22 8.32 -18.92 12.31
CA TRP A 22 6.90 -18.58 12.24
C TRP A 22 6.65 -17.07 12.37
N VAL A 23 7.45 -16.38 13.19
CA VAL A 23 7.32 -14.92 13.42
C VAL A 23 7.70 -14.10 12.18
N CYS A 24 8.66 -14.57 11.37
CA CYS A 24 9.08 -13.85 10.16
C CYS A 24 8.12 -14.01 8.97
N ALA A 25 7.16 -14.93 9.04
CA ALA A 25 6.25 -15.23 7.93
C ALA A 25 5.00 -14.32 7.87
N GLU A 26 4.79 -13.47 8.88
CA GLU A 26 3.60 -12.61 8.98
C GLU A 26 3.84 -11.17 8.53
N ALA A 27 4.73 -10.96 7.55
CA ALA A 27 4.65 -9.78 6.71
C ALA A 27 3.62 -10.06 5.61
N GLY A 28 2.33 -9.99 5.96
CA GLY A 28 1.25 -10.05 4.97
C GLY A 28 1.50 -9.02 3.86
N PRO A 29 1.02 -9.24 2.62
CA PRO A 29 1.24 -8.31 1.53
C PRO A 29 0.81 -6.92 1.99
N GLY A 30 1.81 -6.02 2.16
CA GLY A 30 1.58 -4.67 2.65
C GLY A 30 0.42 -4.05 1.88
N LYS A 31 -0.45 -3.32 2.59
CA LYS A 31 -1.61 -2.65 1.98
C LYS A 31 -1.12 -1.96 0.71
N LYS A 32 -1.55 -2.46 -0.45
CA LYS A 32 -1.23 -1.80 -1.72
C LYS A 32 -1.91 -0.45 -1.65
N LEU A 33 -1.11 0.61 -1.57
CA LEU A 33 -1.60 1.96 -1.76
C LEU A 33 -2.14 1.98 -3.19
N ILE A 34 -3.47 1.94 -3.33
CA ILE A 34 -4.10 2.34 -4.57
C ILE A 34 -3.92 3.85 -4.59
N GLU A 35 -3.04 4.35 -5.44
CA GLU A 35 -2.92 5.78 -5.66
C GLU A 35 -4.29 6.29 -6.12
N TYR A 36 -4.95 7.05 -5.25
CA TYR A 36 -6.20 7.71 -5.59
C TYR A 36 -5.85 9.08 -6.16
N GLY A 37 -5.68 9.12 -7.47
CA GLY A 37 -5.20 10.30 -8.17
C GLY A 37 -5.39 10.14 -9.66
N TRP A 38 -6.61 9.81 -10.10
CA TRP A 38 -6.96 10.04 -11.49
C TRP A 38 -6.97 11.55 -11.70
N ASP A 39 -5.85 12.08 -12.20
CA ASP A 39 -5.69 13.38 -12.85
C ASP A 39 -6.66 14.44 -12.31
N VAL A 40 -6.48 14.81 -11.04
CA VAL A 40 -7.37 15.75 -10.35
C VAL A 40 -7.17 17.12 -10.99
N ARG A 41 -8.11 17.49 -11.88
CA ARG A 41 -8.08 18.77 -12.59
C ARG A 41 -8.72 19.86 -11.75
N SER A 42 -8.13 21.04 -11.83
CA SER A 42 -8.72 22.24 -11.24
C SER A 42 -10.02 22.62 -11.97
N PRO A 43 -10.94 23.37 -11.34
CA PRO A 43 -12.15 23.84 -12.00
C PRO A 43 -11.84 24.69 -13.23
N ALA A 44 -10.76 25.49 -13.17
CA ALA A 44 -10.31 26.33 -14.28
C ALA A 44 -9.92 25.49 -15.51
N TYR A 45 -9.17 24.41 -15.30
CA TYR A 45 -8.79 23.50 -16.39
C TYR A 45 -10.01 22.84 -17.04
N VAL A 46 -10.98 22.41 -16.21
CA VAL A 46 -12.22 21.80 -16.70
C VAL A 46 -13.00 22.77 -17.57
N VAL A 47 -13.15 24.04 -17.15
CA VAL A 47 -13.86 25.06 -17.92
C VAL A 47 -13.20 25.28 -19.29
N GLU A 48 -11.86 25.30 -19.34
CA GLU A 48 -11.11 25.51 -20.57
C GLU A 48 -11.19 24.31 -21.53
N HIS A 49 -11.24 23.07 -21.02
CA HIS A 49 -11.09 21.85 -21.82
C HIS A 49 -12.35 20.96 -21.88
N ILE A 50 -13.50 21.39 -21.35
CA ILE A 50 -14.69 20.54 -21.23
C ILE A 50 -15.11 19.87 -22.55
N ARG A 51 -14.97 20.58 -23.68
CA ARG A 51 -15.33 20.06 -25.01
C ARG A 51 -14.46 18.90 -25.49
N GLU A 52 -13.22 18.82 -25.02
CA GLU A 52 -12.33 17.70 -25.29
C GLU A 52 -12.61 16.56 -24.31
N MET A 53 -12.92 16.90 -23.06
CA MET A 53 -13.26 15.93 -22.02
C MET A 53 -14.56 15.16 -22.33
N GLU A 54 -15.58 15.83 -22.87
CA GLU A 54 -16.86 15.23 -23.29
C GLU A 54 -16.71 14.13 -24.37
N LYS A 55 -15.60 14.12 -25.12
CA LYS A 55 -15.34 13.12 -26.17
C LYS A 55 -14.76 11.82 -25.64
N ARG A 56 -14.30 11.80 -24.38
CA ARG A 56 -13.68 10.64 -23.77
C ARG A 56 -14.79 9.67 -23.32
N PRO A 57 -14.55 8.35 -23.31
CA PRO A 57 -15.55 7.36 -22.90
C PRO A 57 -15.65 7.28 -21.37
N PHE A 58 -15.92 8.42 -20.72
CA PHE A 58 -16.13 8.52 -19.28
C PHE A 58 -17.41 9.30 -19.00
N ASP A 59 -18.25 8.78 -18.11
CA ASP A 59 -19.56 9.37 -17.80
C ASP A 59 -19.50 10.48 -16.72
N GLY A 60 -18.32 10.82 -16.22
CA GLY A 60 -18.17 11.83 -15.17
C GLY A 60 -16.74 12.25 -14.90
N ILE A 61 -16.60 13.39 -14.22
CA ILE A 61 -15.32 13.96 -13.81
C ILE A 61 -15.36 14.30 -12.32
N VAL A 62 -14.22 14.15 -11.64
CA VAL A 62 -14.04 14.60 -10.26
C VAL A 62 -13.29 15.92 -10.30
N VAL A 63 -13.84 16.95 -9.66
CA VAL A 63 -13.23 18.28 -9.63
C VAL A 63 -12.83 18.61 -8.20
N GLN A 64 -11.58 18.99 -8.01
CA GLN A 64 -11.11 19.51 -6.73
C GLN A 64 -11.44 20.99 -6.62
N THR A 65 -12.17 21.37 -5.58
CA THR A 65 -12.64 22.76 -5.39
C THR A 65 -11.68 23.63 -4.57
N ALA A 66 -10.70 23.04 -3.88
CA ALA A 66 -9.66 23.74 -3.14
C ALA A 66 -8.36 22.91 -3.09
N PRO A 67 -7.17 23.55 -3.08
CA PRO A 67 -5.90 22.86 -2.88
C PRO A 67 -5.93 22.06 -1.58
N ASN A 68 -5.40 20.85 -1.61
CA ASN A 68 -5.17 20.07 -0.40
C ASN A 68 -3.68 19.80 -0.24
N SER A 69 -3.24 19.49 0.97
CA SER A 69 -1.82 19.23 1.25
C SER A 69 -1.23 18.08 0.41
N PHE A 70 -2.07 17.26 -0.22
CA PHE A 70 -1.66 16.22 -1.15
C PHE A 70 -1.36 16.79 -2.55
N SER A 71 -2.09 17.78 -3.05
CA SER A 71 -1.87 18.39 -4.37
C SER A 71 -0.55 19.16 -4.47
N ASP A 72 -0.08 19.73 -3.37
CA ASP A 72 1.16 20.53 -3.34
C ASP A 72 2.43 19.69 -3.57
N VAL A 73 2.36 18.38 -3.35
CA VAL A 73 3.52 17.47 -3.46
C VAL A 73 3.79 17.07 -4.92
N PHE A 74 2.77 17.10 -5.78
CA PHE A 74 2.85 16.60 -7.16
C PHE A 74 2.95 17.71 -8.24
N TYR A 75 2.75 18.97 -7.86
CA TYR A 75 2.82 20.13 -8.76
C TYR A 75 3.97 21.09 -8.37
N ASN A 76 5.20 20.57 -8.31
CA ASN A 76 6.44 21.37 -8.21
C ASN A 76 7.33 21.10 -9.42
#